data_AF-A0A1Y3QJK9-F1
#
_entry.id   AF-A0A1Y3QJK9-F1
#
_cell.length_a   1.000
_cell.length_b   1.000
_cell.length_c   1.000
_cell.angle_alpha   90.00
_cell.angle_beta   90.00
_cell.angle_gamma   90.00
#
_symmetry.space_group_name_H-M   'P 1'
#
loop_
_entity.id
_entity.type
_entity.pdbx_description
1 polymer ?
#
loop_
_entity_poly.entity_id
_entity_poly.type
_entity_poly.pdbx_seq_one_letter_code
_entity_poly.pdbx_strand_id
1 'polypeptide(L)'
;MLHVQTVKSSNCTRCGRPLRDPVSVQRGMGPVCAGRAKADVAERQQETGVIVTVDGRPLEHVVRHSPTGLEWGYGGSGPSDLALSILTDYLGDQTLADKVYQRFKSDVVSQWPYEGWRMTGAEIAEWLRDQGIEAPARQVVYEGRRAA
;
A
#
# COMPACT_ATOMS: atom_id res chain seq x y z
N MET A 1 -13.90 -41.07 -4.76
CA MET A 1 -13.57 -40.20 -5.92
C MET A 1 -13.01 -38.91 -5.38
N LEU A 2 -11.70 -38.69 -5.50
CA LEU A 2 -11.06 -37.43 -5.10
C LEU A 2 -11.48 -36.36 -6.11
N HIS A 3 -12.27 -35.38 -5.66
CA HIS A 3 -12.55 -34.18 -6.44
C HIS A 3 -11.26 -33.37 -6.53
N VAL A 4 -10.56 -33.46 -7.66
CA VAL A 4 -9.52 -32.49 -8.04
C VAL A 4 -10.26 -31.18 -8.31
N GLN A 5 -10.26 -30.28 -7.33
CA GLN A 5 -10.77 -28.93 -7.55
C GLN A 5 -9.89 -28.26 -8.61
N THR A 6 -10.49 -27.92 -9.75
CA THR A 6 -9.86 -27.15 -10.82
C THR A 6 -9.48 -25.78 -10.25
N VAL A 7 -8.19 -25.56 -9.97
CA VAL A 7 -7.67 -24.26 -9.58
C VAL A 7 -8.03 -23.28 -10.70
N LYS A 8 -8.79 -22.23 -10.39
CA LYS A 8 -9.17 -21.17 -11.33
C LYS A 8 -7.87 -20.56 -11.85
N SER A 9 -7.47 -20.90 -13.08
CA SER A 9 -6.23 -20.40 -13.68
C SER A 9 -6.40 -18.91 -13.93
N SER A 10 -5.76 -18.08 -13.10
CA SER A 10 -5.60 -16.66 -13.39
C SER A 10 -4.26 -16.44 -14.10
N ASN A 11 -4.16 -15.39 -14.90
CA ASN A 11 -2.91 -15.03 -15.57
C ASN A 11 -2.22 -13.91 -14.80
N CYS A 12 -0.88 -13.91 -14.81
CA CYS A 12 -0.08 -12.84 -14.26
C CYS A 12 -0.42 -11.51 -14.95
N THR A 13 -0.83 -10.51 -14.18
CA THR A 13 -1.19 -9.18 -14.71
C THR A 13 -0.04 -8.47 -15.44
N ARG A 14 1.22 -8.81 -15.14
CA ARG A 14 2.40 -8.23 -15.79
C ARG A 14 2.85 -8.96 -17.05
N CYS A 15 2.89 -10.29 -17.05
CA CYS A 15 3.51 -11.08 -18.12
C CYS A 15 2.56 -12.05 -18.83
N GLY A 16 1.30 -12.13 -18.42
CA GLY A 16 0.27 -12.99 -19.01
C GLY A 16 0.42 -14.49 -18.73
N ARG A 17 1.51 -14.93 -18.08
CA ARG A 17 1.74 -16.36 -17.80
C ARG A 17 0.70 -16.92 -16.82
N PRO A 18 0.24 -18.17 -16.99
CA PRO A 18 -0.70 -18.80 -16.06
C PRO A 18 -0.15 -18.91 -14.63
N LEU A 19 -0.99 -18.62 -13.65
CA LEU A 19 -0.73 -18.77 -12.23
C LEU A 19 -1.40 -20.05 -11.73
N ARG A 20 -0.63 -20.86 -11.01
CA ARG A 20 -1.06 -22.18 -10.49
C ARG A 20 -0.99 -22.25 -8.97
N ASP A 21 -0.03 -21.55 -8.39
CA ASP A 21 0.12 -21.42 -6.94
C ASP A 21 -0.97 -20.49 -6.37
N PRO A 22 -1.71 -20.89 -5.31
CA PRO A 22 -2.78 -20.08 -4.71
C PRO A 22 -2.34 -18.67 -4.29
N VAL A 23 -1.12 -18.51 -3.76
CA VAL A 23 -0.62 -17.21 -3.32
C VAL A 23 -0.48 -16.26 -4.50
N SER A 24 0.07 -16.75 -5.61
CA SER A 24 0.19 -15.99 -6.85
C SER A 24 -1.16 -15.68 -7.47
N VAL A 25 -2.09 -16.65 -7.47
CA VAL A 25 -3.46 -16.46 -7.96
C VAL A 25 -4.17 -15.35 -7.20
N GLN A 26 -4.10 -15.36 -5.86
CA GLN A 26 -4.67 -14.34 -5.00
C GLN A 26 -4.03 -12.95 -5.23
N ARG A 27 -2.71 -12.91 -5.42
CA ARG A 27 -1.98 -11.67 -5.75
C ARG A 27 -2.24 -11.17 -7.18
N GLY A 28 -2.74 -12.03 -8.09
CA GLY A 28 -2.85 -11.74 -9.52
C GLY A 28 -1.50 -11.64 -10.24
N MET A 29 -0.38 -11.92 -9.58
CA MET A 29 0.97 -11.74 -10.14
C MET A 29 1.89 -12.90 -9.72
N GLY A 30 2.64 -13.44 -10.69
CA GLY A 30 3.61 -14.51 -10.46
C GLY A 30 4.82 -14.05 -9.63
N PRO A 31 5.52 -14.97 -8.95
CA PRO A 31 6.55 -14.63 -7.96
C PRO A 31 7.71 -13.82 -8.54
N VAL A 32 8.16 -14.16 -9.75
CA VAL A 32 9.23 -13.43 -10.45
C VAL A 32 8.79 -12.00 -10.81
N CYS A 33 7.58 -11.85 -11.36
CA CYS A 33 7.05 -10.54 -11.74
C CYS A 33 6.78 -9.66 -10.52
N ALA A 34 6.32 -10.24 -9.41
CA ALA A 34 6.12 -9.54 -8.15
C ALA A 34 7.45 -9.10 -7.53
N GLY A 35 8.48 -9.93 -7.58
CA GLY A 35 9.83 -9.53 -7.15
C GLY A 35 10.36 -8.34 -7.95
N ARG A 36 10.17 -8.37 -9.28
CA ARG A 36 10.54 -7.23 -10.14
C ARG A 36 9.70 -5.98 -9.85
N ALA A 37 8.38 -6.12 -9.68
CA ALA A 37 7.52 -4.97 -9.39
C ALA A 37 7.95 -4.27 -8.09
N LYS A 38 8.29 -5.04 -7.06
CA LYS A 38 8.83 -4.51 -5.81
C LYS A 38 10.17 -3.79 -6.00
N ALA A 39 11.06 -4.33 -6.83
CA ALA A 39 12.32 -3.68 -7.16
C ALA A 39 12.06 -2.35 -7.90
N ASP A 40 11.15 -2.35 -8.88
CA ASP A 40 10.77 -1.16 -9.65
C ASP A 40 10.18 -0.07 -8.72
N VAL A 41 9.42 -0.44 -7.68
CA VAL A 41 8.90 0.50 -6.67
C VAL A 41 10.03 1.03 -5.77
N ALA A 42 10.92 0.15 -5.30
CA ALA A 42 12.04 0.54 -4.45
C ALA A 42 13.00 1.50 -5.16
N GLU A 43 13.23 1.29 -6.46
CA GLU A 43 14.07 2.15 -7.31
C GLU A 43 13.44 3.55 -7.46
N ARG A 44 12.16 3.63 -7.81
CA ARG A 44 11.43 4.91 -7.89
C ARG A 44 11.47 5.71 -6.58
N GLN A 45 11.29 5.04 -5.44
CA GLN A 45 11.37 5.71 -4.13
C GLN A 45 12.79 6.21 -3.80
N GLN A 46 13.84 5.53 -4.29
CA GLN A 46 15.22 6.02 -4.14
C GLN A 46 15.46 7.26 -5.02
N GLU A 47 14.92 7.28 -6.24
CA GLU A 47 15.03 8.43 -7.16
C GLU A 47 14.37 9.69 -6.61
N THR A 48 13.20 9.55 -5.95
CA THR A 48 12.52 10.69 -5.32
C THR A 48 13.12 11.11 -3.99
N GLY A 49 13.96 10.26 -3.38
CA GLY A 49 14.43 10.42 -2.02
C GLY A 49 13.33 10.24 -0.96
N VAL A 50 12.13 9.79 -1.34
CA VAL A 50 11.00 9.56 -0.43
C VAL A 50 10.74 8.06 -0.32
N ILE A 51 11.17 7.48 0.80
CA ILE A 51 11.13 6.03 1.03
C ILE A 51 10.00 5.72 2.01
N VAL A 52 9.03 4.91 1.57
CA VAL A 52 7.89 4.48 2.38
C VAL A 52 7.78 2.97 2.36
N THR A 53 7.73 2.36 3.54
CA THR A 53 7.69 0.90 3.69
C THR A 53 6.56 0.43 4.59
N VAL A 54 6.15 -0.83 4.40
CA VAL A 54 5.29 -1.62 5.28
C VAL A 54 6.01 -2.92 5.66
N ASP A 55 6.30 -3.09 6.95
CA ASP A 55 7.13 -4.17 7.50
C ASP A 55 8.45 -4.35 6.71
N GLY A 56 9.13 -3.23 6.43
CA GLY A 56 10.40 -3.21 5.70
C GLY A 56 10.31 -3.46 4.19
N ARG A 57 9.11 -3.63 3.63
CA ARG A 57 8.90 -3.77 2.17
C ARG A 57 8.42 -2.44 1.59
N PRO A 58 8.82 -2.04 0.37
CA PRO A 58 8.31 -0.81 -0.25
C PRO A 58 6.78 -0.82 -0.32
N LEU A 59 6.14 0.27 0.08
CA LEU A 59 4.70 0.47 -0.06
C LEU A 59 4.37 0.68 -1.54
N GLU A 60 3.40 -0.07 -2.06
CA GLU A 60 2.89 0.12 -3.42
C GLU A 60 2.19 1.49 -3.53
N HIS A 61 2.54 2.27 -4.55
CA HIS A 61 1.97 3.58 -4.79
C HIS A 61 0.68 3.46 -5.61
N VAL A 62 -0.45 3.75 -4.97
CA VAL A 62 -1.73 3.94 -5.66
C VAL A 62 -1.73 5.33 -6.30
N VAL A 63 -1.29 5.40 -7.55
CA VAL A 63 -1.17 6.66 -8.30
C VAL A 63 -2.55 7.18 -8.66
N ARG A 64 -2.96 8.31 -8.05
CA ARG A 64 -4.22 8.99 -8.38
C ARG A 64 -4.04 10.49 -8.56
N HIS A 65 -3.29 11.12 -7.68
CA HIS A 65 -3.13 12.57 -7.64
C HIS A 65 -1.71 13.01 -8.03
N SER A 66 -0.72 12.17 -7.79
CA SER A 66 0.70 12.53 -7.91
C SER A 66 1.46 11.44 -8.66
N PRO A 67 1.63 11.55 -10.00
CA PRO A 67 2.49 10.62 -10.73
C PRO A 67 3.97 10.73 -10.32
N THR A 68 4.35 11.82 -9.64
CA THR A 68 5.72 12.10 -9.21
C THR A 68 6.11 11.43 -7.89
N GLY A 69 5.16 10.81 -7.19
CA GLY A 69 5.46 10.01 -6.00
C GLY A 69 4.69 10.41 -4.75
N LEU A 70 5.04 9.71 -3.67
CA LEU A 70 4.50 9.86 -2.32
C LEU A 70 5.21 11.02 -1.60
N GLU A 71 4.49 11.69 -0.69
CA GLU A 71 5.01 12.81 0.13
C GLU A 71 4.22 12.90 1.45
N TRP A 72 4.70 13.66 2.44
CA TRP A 72 4.00 13.92 3.70
C TRP A 72 4.39 15.27 4.32
N GLY A 73 3.71 15.65 5.42
CA GLY A 73 4.03 16.86 6.20
C GLY A 73 3.41 18.15 5.66
N TYR A 74 2.54 18.07 4.65
CA TYR A 74 1.77 19.20 4.13
C TYR A 74 0.47 18.72 3.46
N GLY A 75 -0.41 19.66 3.09
CA GLY A 75 -1.61 19.36 2.31
C GLY A 75 -1.32 19.42 0.80
N GLY A 76 -1.34 18.26 0.10
CA GLY A 76 -1.10 18.23 -1.35
C GLY A 76 -1.38 16.88 -2.00
N SER A 77 -1.01 16.75 -3.29
CA SER A 77 -1.26 15.56 -4.08
C SER A 77 -0.43 14.34 -3.64
N GLY A 78 0.87 14.50 -3.38
CA GLY A 78 1.71 13.41 -2.89
C GLY A 78 1.27 12.87 -1.52
N PRO A 79 0.93 13.72 -0.53
CA PRO A 79 0.27 13.29 0.71
C PRO A 79 -1.07 12.60 0.50
N SER A 80 -1.83 13.00 -0.52
CA SER A 80 -3.11 12.34 -0.86
C SER A 80 -2.89 10.92 -1.36
N ASP A 81 -1.90 10.71 -2.23
CA ASP A 81 -1.56 9.37 -2.72
C ASP A 81 -0.92 8.50 -1.63
N LEU A 82 -0.15 9.09 -0.70
CA LEU A 82 0.36 8.35 0.46
C LEU A 82 -0.76 7.87 1.38
N ALA A 83 -1.71 8.75 1.70
CA ALA A 83 -2.90 8.37 2.48
C ALA A 83 -3.69 7.23 1.80
N LEU A 84 -3.93 7.36 0.49
CA LEU A 84 -4.64 6.35 -0.28
C LEU A 84 -3.88 5.02 -0.33
N SER A 85 -2.56 5.06 -0.50
CA SER A 85 -1.71 3.87 -0.59
C SER A 85 -1.67 3.10 0.73
N ILE A 86 -1.50 3.80 1.86
CA ILE A 86 -1.51 3.18 3.20
C ILE A 86 -2.86 2.51 3.46
N LEU A 87 -3.97 3.23 3.26
CA LEU A 87 -5.29 2.69 3.55
C LEU A 87 -5.69 1.56 2.61
N THR A 88 -5.30 1.61 1.34
CA THR A 88 -5.53 0.52 0.39
C THR A 88 -4.78 -0.74 0.80
N ASP A 89 -3.51 -0.61 1.19
CA ASP A 89 -2.72 -1.74 1.72
C ASP A 89 -3.30 -2.29 3.03
N TYR A 90 -3.70 -1.39 3.94
CA TYR A 90 -4.21 -1.75 5.27
C TYR A 90 -5.58 -2.44 5.23
N LEU A 91 -6.49 -1.94 4.41
CA LEU A 91 -7.86 -2.48 4.31
C LEU A 91 -7.93 -3.66 3.33
N GLY A 92 -7.01 -3.75 2.37
CA GLY A 92 -7.12 -4.68 1.24
C GLY A 92 -8.29 -4.34 0.31
N ASP A 93 -8.88 -3.15 0.46
CA ASP A 93 -10.04 -2.66 -0.28
C ASP A 93 -9.88 -1.16 -0.58
N GLN A 94 -9.56 -0.85 -1.84
CA GLN A 94 -9.42 0.53 -2.30
C GLN A 94 -10.75 1.30 -2.25
N THR A 95 -11.90 0.63 -2.36
CA THR A 95 -13.21 1.28 -2.31
C THR A 95 -13.52 1.79 -0.90
N LEU A 96 -13.07 1.09 0.13
CA LEU A 96 -13.14 1.59 1.51
C LEU A 96 -12.13 2.71 1.73
N ALA A 97 -10.89 2.56 1.24
CA ALA A 97 -9.87 3.60 1.34
C ALA A 97 -10.34 4.93 0.71
N ASP A 98 -11.01 4.87 -0.45
CA ASP A 98 -11.52 6.02 -1.19
C ASP A 98 -12.48 6.91 -0.37
N LYS A 99 -13.21 6.30 0.57
CA LYS A 99 -14.18 7.03 1.40
C LYS A 99 -13.51 7.91 2.45
N VAL A 100 -12.28 7.58 2.87
CA VAL A 100 -11.67 8.16 4.06
C VAL A 100 -10.26 8.71 3.88
N TYR A 101 -9.57 8.41 2.78
CA TYR A 101 -8.16 8.81 2.61
C TYR A 101 -7.93 10.32 2.64
N GLN A 102 -8.88 11.15 2.17
CA GLN A 102 -8.72 12.60 2.22
C GLN A 102 -8.75 13.14 3.64
N ARG A 103 -9.57 12.53 4.51
CA ARG A 103 -9.60 12.88 5.93
C ARG A 103 -8.35 12.35 6.64
N PHE A 104 -7.96 11.10 6.35
CA PHE A 104 -6.71 10.51 6.87
C PHE A 104 -5.48 11.35 6.51
N LYS A 105 -5.45 11.87 5.28
CA LYS A 105 -4.41 12.80 4.85
C LYS A 105 -4.36 14.02 5.75
N SER A 106 -5.49 14.70 5.95
CA SER A 106 -5.58 15.93 6.75
C SER A 106 -5.18 15.69 8.20
N ASP A 107 -5.72 14.63 8.81
CA ASP A 107 -5.60 14.36 10.24
C ASP A 107 -4.22 13.79 10.60
N VAL A 108 -3.62 13.01 9.70
CA VAL A 108 -2.44 12.19 9.99
C VAL A 108 -1.27 12.53 9.07
N VAL A 109 -1.40 12.27 7.76
CA VAL A 109 -0.27 12.31 6.81
C VAL A 109 0.31 13.73 6.67
N SER A 110 -0.54 14.75 6.67
CA SER A 110 -0.12 16.14 6.59
C SER A 110 0.54 16.65 7.87
N GLN A 111 0.41 15.94 9.00
CA GLN A 111 0.94 16.33 10.31
C GLN A 111 2.29 15.67 10.64
N TRP A 112 2.75 14.72 9.83
CA TRP A 112 4.00 14.02 10.10
C TRP A 112 5.23 14.92 9.99
N PRO A 113 6.26 14.70 10.84
CA PRO A 113 7.55 15.37 10.73
C PRO A 113 8.18 15.20 9.36
N TYR A 114 8.93 16.20 8.91
CA TYR A 114 9.54 16.20 7.58
C TYR A 114 10.53 15.04 7.39
N GLU A 115 11.36 14.78 8.41
CA GLU A 115 12.47 13.83 8.38
C GLU A 115 11.99 12.38 8.28
N GLY A 116 10.90 12.06 8.99
CA GLY A 116 10.32 10.73 8.98
C GLY A 116 9.21 10.52 10.00
N TRP A 117 8.54 9.38 9.86
CA TRP A 117 7.39 9.00 10.66
C TRP A 117 7.27 7.48 10.75
N ARG A 118 6.52 7.03 11.75
CA ARG A 118 6.16 5.63 11.96
C ARG A 118 4.71 5.57 12.40
N MET A 119 3.94 4.66 11.82
CA MET A 119 2.55 4.43 12.19
C MET A 119 2.24 2.93 12.16
N THR A 120 1.65 2.43 13.23
CA THR A 120 1.27 1.03 13.42
C THR A 120 -0.14 0.77 12.90
N GLY A 121 -0.41 -0.50 12.60
CA GLY A 121 -1.76 -0.94 12.26
C GLY A 121 -2.77 -0.71 13.38
N ALA A 122 -2.35 -0.76 14.65
CA ALA A 122 -3.22 -0.44 15.78
C ALA A 122 -3.68 1.02 15.75
N GLU A 123 -2.77 1.96 15.48
CA GLU A 123 -3.11 3.39 15.34
C GLU A 123 -4.01 3.65 14.14
N ILE A 124 -3.82 2.93 13.03
CA ILE A 124 -4.71 3.03 11.86
C ILE A 124 -6.10 2.49 12.21
N ALA A 125 -6.18 1.34 12.88
CA ALA A 125 -7.45 0.75 13.31
C ALA A 125 -8.21 1.67 14.28
N GLU A 126 -7.49 2.34 15.17
CA GLU A 126 -8.07 3.33 16.08
C GLU A 126 -8.63 4.54 15.33
N TRP A 127 -7.83 5.14 14.44
CA TRP A 127 -8.30 6.25 13.63
C TRP A 127 -9.53 5.88 12.77
N LEU A 128 -9.55 4.68 12.18
CA LEU A 128 -10.70 4.18 11.41
C LEU A 128 -11.94 4.00 12.29
N ARG A 129 -11.79 3.51 13.52
CA ARG A 129 -12.88 3.35 14.48
C ARG A 129 -13.51 4.70 14.81
N ASP A 130 -12.72 5.75 14.96
CA ASP A 130 -13.21 7.12 15.17
C ASP A 130 -13.98 7.66 13.95
N GLN A 131 -13.73 7.12 12.75
CA GLN A 131 -14.52 7.40 11.55
C GLN A 131 -15.76 6.49 11.41
N GLY A 132 -16.03 5.61 12.38
CA GLY A 132 -17.12 4.64 12.32
C GLY A 132 -16.86 3.47 11.36
N ILE A 133 -15.60 3.20 11.01
CA ILE A 133 -15.19 2.07 10.16
C ILE A 133 -14.56 0.99 11.04
N GLU A 134 -15.19 -0.17 11.07
CA GLU A 134 -14.58 -1.36 11.68
C GLU A 134 -13.51 -1.92 10.76
N ALA A 135 -12.29 -2.06 11.28
CA ALA A 135 -11.17 -2.67 10.58
C ALA A 135 -10.44 -3.64 11.51
N PRO A 136 -9.88 -4.75 10.98
CA PRO A 136 -9.12 -5.69 11.79
C PRO A 136 -7.88 -5.00 12.36
N ALA A 137 -7.52 -5.28 13.60
CA ALA A 137 -6.23 -4.89 14.15
C ALA A 137 -5.13 -5.73 13.49
N ARG A 138 -4.46 -5.16 12.48
CA ARG A 138 -3.34 -5.83 11.81
C ARG A 138 -2.04 -5.49 12.53
N GLN A 139 -1.23 -6.51 12.79
CA GLN A 139 0.13 -6.32 13.30
C GLN A 139 1.06 -5.95 12.13
N VAL A 140 1.01 -4.69 11.73
CA VAL A 140 1.81 -4.11 10.63
C VAL A 140 2.39 -2.78 11.07
N VAL A 141 3.51 -2.39 10.47
CA VAL A 141 4.14 -1.09 10.70
C VAL A 141 4.43 -0.41 9.37
N TYR A 142 3.98 0.83 9.24
CA TYR A 142 4.31 1.73 8.14
C TYR A 142 5.35 2.73 8.61
N GLU A 143 6.35 2.98 7.76
CA GLU A 143 7.45 3.89 8.05
C GLU A 143 7.78 4.72 6.82
N GLY A 144 8.01 6.01 7.03
CA GLY A 144 8.50 6.93 6.01
C GLY A 144 9.78 7.62 6.45
N ARG A 145 10.73 7.74 5.53
CA ARG A 145 11.98 8.49 5.73
C ARG A 145 12.37 9.20 4.44
N ARG A 146 12.99 10.36 4.56
CA ARG A 146 13.66 10.99 3.41
C ARG A 146 15.11 10.54 3.34
N ALA A 147 15.58 10.20 2.15
CA ALA A 147 17.00 10.01 1.91
C ALA A 147 17.70 11.37 2.04
N ALA A 148 18.84 11.39 2.73
CA ALA A 148 19.69 12.55 2.87
C ALA A 148 20.45 12.85 1.57
#